data_AF-A0A971YHA3-F1
#
_entry.id   AF-A0A971YHA3-F1
#
_cell.length_a   1.000
_cell.length_b   1.000
_cell.length_c   1.000
_cell.angle_alpha   90.00
_cell.angle_beta   90.00
_cell.angle_gamma   90.00
#
_symmetry.space_group_name_H-M   'P 1'
#
loop_
_entity.id
_entity.type
_entity.pdbx_description
1 polymer ?
#
loop_
_entity_poly.entity_id
_entity_poly.type
_entity_poly.pdbx_seq_one_letter_code
_entity_poly.pdbx_strand_id
1 'polypeptide(L)' 'MAGSRKSRLLVPESYDSMTRFKMEVANELGLSQFVKENNDHYKGDVPARVNGAQGGPIGGEMVRRMIKMYEEQMK' A
#
# COMPACT_ATOMS: atom_id res chain seq x y z
N MET A 1 -16.89 10.07 16.64
CA MET A 1 -16.16 9.00 15.92
C MET A 1 -15.15 9.66 14.99
N ALA A 2 -13.86 9.37 15.13
CA ALA A 2 -12.86 9.90 14.20
C ALA A 2 -13.03 9.18 12.85
N GLY A 3 -13.52 9.90 11.83
CA GLY A 3 -13.66 9.35 10.49
C GLY A 3 -12.31 8.82 9.99
N SER A 4 -12.33 7.65 9.33
CA SER A 4 -11.16 7.05 8.69
C SER A 4 -10.55 8.06 7.71
N ARG A 5 -9.49 8.76 8.12
CA ARG A 5 -8.77 9.69 7.25
C ARG A 5 -8.10 8.89 6.13
N LYS A 6 -8.44 9.22 4.88
CA LYS A 6 -7.72 8.71 3.71
C LYS A 6 -6.25 9.15 3.79
N SER A 7 -5.34 8.29 3.35
CA SER A 7 -3.92 8.62 3.20
C SER A 7 -3.79 9.80 2.24
N ARG A 8 -3.08 10.85 2.66
CA ARG A 8 -2.81 12.02 1.82
C ARG A 8 -1.67 11.69 0.87
N LEU A 9 -2.00 11.48 -0.40
CA LEU A 9 -1.00 11.30 -1.45
C LEU A 9 -0.48 12.67 -1.93
N LEU A 10 0.72 12.68 -2.51
CA LEU A 10 1.30 13.86 -3.14
C LEU A 10 0.50 14.29 -4.38
N VAL A 11 -0.03 13.32 -5.13
CA VAL A 11 -0.92 13.53 -6.27
C VAL A 11 -2.29 12.94 -5.91
N PRO A 12 -3.25 13.73 -5.41
CA PRO A 12 -4.54 13.21 -4.94
C PRO A 12 -5.32 12.38 -5.98
N GLU A 13 -5.21 12.75 -7.26
CA GLU A 13 -5.89 12.11 -8.39
C GLU A 13 -5.40 10.67 -8.62
N SER A 14 -4.19 10.35 -8.16
CA SER A 14 -3.61 9.00 -8.25
C SER A 14 -4.12 8.03 -7.18
N TYR A 15 -5.05 8.44 -6.31
CA TYR A 15 -5.50 7.60 -5.20
C TYR A 15 -6.03 6.22 -5.63
N ASP A 16 -6.88 6.20 -6.65
CA ASP A 16 -7.47 4.95 -7.13
C ASP A 16 -6.43 4.08 -7.85
N SER A 17 -5.52 4.68 -8.62
CA SER A 17 -4.44 3.94 -9.29
C SER A 17 -3.43 3.37 -8.29
N MET A 18 -3.04 4.14 -7.28
CA MET A 18 -2.17 3.67 -6.19
C MET A 18 -2.83 2.58 -5.35
N THR A 19 -4.15 2.66 -5.15
CA THR A 19 -4.91 1.63 -4.45
C THR A 19 -4.92 0.31 -5.23
N ARG A 20 -5.16 0.36 -6.55
CA ARG A 20 -5.06 -0.82 -7.44
C ARG A 20 -3.65 -1.40 -7.46
N PHE A 21 -2.65 -0.54 -7.63
CA PHE A 21 -1.26 -0.95 -7.65
C PHE A 21 -0.82 -1.64 -6.35
N LYS A 22 -1.25 -1.13 -5.19
CA LYS A 22 -1.03 -1.79 -3.89
C LYS A 22 -1.62 -3.20 -3.86
N MET A 23 -2.82 -3.37 -4.39
CA MET A 23 -3.51 -4.66 -4.42
C MET A 23 -2.80 -5.65 -5.34
N GLU A 24 -2.34 -5.20 -6.51
CA GLU A 24 -1.54 -6.00 -7.44
C GLU A 24 -0.25 -6.50 -6.77
N VAL A 25 0.53 -5.57 -6.20
CA VAL A 25 1.77 -5.92 -5.49
C VAL A 25 1.50 -6.87 -4.33
N ALA A 26 0.43 -6.65 -3.56
CA ALA A 26 0.09 -7.53 -2.46
C ALA A 26 -0.32 -8.94 -2.92
N ASN A 27 -1.05 -9.05 -4.02
CA ASN A 27 -1.44 -10.32 -4.61
C ASN A 27 -0.21 -11.10 -5.09
N GLU A 28 0.73 -10.44 -5.78
CA GLU A 28 1.97 -11.05 -6.24
C GLU A 28 2.84 -11.56 -5.09
N LEU A 29 2.84 -10.85 -3.96
CA LEU A 29 3.59 -11.25 -2.77
C LEU A 29 2.85 -12.28 -1.89
N GLY A 30 1.61 -12.65 -2.21
CA GLY A 30 0.78 -13.53 -1.35
C GLY A 30 0.40 -12.88 -0.02
N LEU A 31 0.37 -11.55 0.04
CA LEU A 31 0.12 -10.72 1.23
C LEU A 31 -1.22 -9.96 1.16
N SER A 32 -2.11 -10.37 0.26
CA SER A 32 -3.37 -9.69 -0.04
C SER A 32 -4.25 -9.51 1.21
N GLN A 33 -4.27 -10.48 2.13
CA GLN A 33 -4.98 -10.41 3.41
C GLN A 33 -4.55 -9.27 4.34
N PHE A 34 -3.36 -8.70 4.12
CA PHE A 34 -2.83 -7.62 4.95
C PHE A 34 -3.17 -6.23 4.42
N VAL A 35 -3.81 -6.15 3.26
CA VAL A 35 -4.27 -4.90 2.66
C VAL A 35 -5.66 -4.54 3.21
N LYS A 36 -5.84 -3.28 3.60
CA LYS A 36 -7.10 -2.77 4.16
C LYS A 36 -8.26 -2.96 3.17
N GLU A 37 -7.99 -2.80 1.89
CA GLU A 37 -8.99 -2.90 0.82
C GLU A 37 -9.47 -4.35 0.58
N ASN A 38 -8.73 -5.36 1.04
CA ASN A 38 -9.14 -6.76 1.02
C ASN A 38 -9.82 -7.23 2.32
N ASN A 39 -9.38 -6.70 3.45
CA ASN A 39 -9.93 -7.01 4.77
C ASN A 39 -10.20 -5.70 5.51
N ASP A 40 -11.48 -5.30 5.57
CA ASP A 40 -11.98 -4.10 6.24
C ASP A 40 -11.89 -4.17 7.78
N HIS A 41 -11.05 -5.05 8.32
CA HIS A 41 -10.79 -5.11 9.74
C HIS A 41 -9.95 -3.89 10.15
N TYR A 42 -10.47 -3.14 11.12
CA TYR A 42 -9.70 -2.14 11.85
C TYR A 42 -8.41 -2.79 12.36
N LYS A 43 -7.24 -2.25 12.00
CA LYS A 43 -5.91 -2.76 12.41
C LYS A 43 -5.28 -1.94 13.54
N GLY A 44 -6.07 -1.09 14.22
CA GLY A 44 -5.55 -0.19 15.25
C GLY A 44 -5.32 -0.84 16.61
N ASP A 45 -5.87 -2.03 16.81
CA ASP A 45 -5.62 -2.95 17.93
C ASP A 45 -4.39 -3.83 17.72
N VAL A 46 -3.95 -3.99 16.47
CA VAL A 46 -2.74 -4.76 16.12
C VAL A 46 -1.47 -3.98 16.50
N PRO A 47 -0.48 -4.61 17.16
CA PRO A 47 0.77 -3.94 17.49
C PRO A 47 1.47 -3.35 16.26
N ALA A 48 2.01 -2.14 16.38
CA ALA A 48 2.69 -1.44 15.28
C ALA A 48 3.78 -2.29 14.61
N ARG A 49 4.51 -3.10 15.39
CA ARG A 49 5.52 -4.04 14.88
C ARG A 49 4.92 -5.06 13.90
N VAL A 50 3.74 -5.60 14.21
CA VAL A 50 3.07 -6.61 13.39
C VAL A 50 2.52 -5.97 12.12
N ASN A 51 1.89 -4.79 12.24
CA ASN A 51 1.43 -4.02 11.09
C ASN A 51 2.59 -3.68 10.13
N GLY A 52 3.74 -3.26 10.67
CA GLY A 52 4.94 -3.00 9.89
C GLY A 52 5.50 -4.25 9.20
N ALA A 53 5.57 -5.39 9.90
CA ALA A 53 6.08 -6.63 9.33
C ALA A 53 5.20 -7.18 8.20
N GLN A 54 3.88 -7.03 8.30
CA GLN A 54 2.92 -7.57 7.33
C GLN A 54 2.69 -6.62 6.14
N GLY A 55 2.54 -5.31 6.40
CA GLY A 55 2.27 -4.31 5.35
C GLY A 55 3.53 -3.67 4.75
N GLY A 56 4.63 -3.65 5.49
CA GLY A 56 5.89 -3.05 5.06
C GLY A 56 6.45 -3.62 3.75
N PRO A 57 6.48 -4.95 3.55
CA PRO A 57 6.94 -5.53 2.29
C PRO A 57 6.14 -5.06 1.06
N ILE A 58 4.82 -4.90 1.19
CA ILE A 58 3.94 -4.42 0.12
C ILE A 58 4.33 -2.99 -0.27
N GLY A 59 4.40 -2.09 0.71
CA GLY A 59 4.75 -0.68 0.46
C GLY A 59 6.18 -0.51 -0.06
N GLY A 60 7.13 -1.29 0.44
CA GLY A 60 8.52 -1.27 -0.02
C GLY A 60 8.65 -1.69 -1.49
N GLU A 61 7.92 -2.73 -1.90
CA GLU A 61 7.94 -3.22 -3.27
C GLU A 61 7.23 -2.24 -4.24
N MET A 62 6.14 -1.61 -3.81
CA MET A 62 5.51 -0.52 -4.57
C MET A 62 6.52 0.60 -4.89
N VAL A 63 7.23 1.09 -3.86
CA VAL A 63 8.22 2.16 -4.03
C VAL A 63 9.37 1.72 -4.94
N ARG A 64 9.89 0.50 -4.75
CA ARG A 64 10.96 -0.06 -5.62
C ARG A 64 10.55 -0.05 -7.09
N ARG A 65 9.34 -0.52 -7.42
CA ARG A 65 8.83 -0.57 -8.80
C ARG A 65 8.61 0.82 -9.37
N MET A 66 8.05 1.75 -8.60
CA MET A 66 7.84 3.13 -9.04
C MET A 66 9.17 3.81 -9.39
N ILE A 67 10.19 3.63 -8.56
CA ILE A 67 11.54 4.17 -8.83
C ILE A 67 12.11 3.54 -10.09
N LYS A 68 12.05 2.20 -10.22
CA LYS A 68 12.53 1.49 -11.41
C LYS A 68 11.86 1.98 -12.69
N MET A 69 10.53 2.12 -12.70
CA MET A 69 9.78 2.63 -13.86
C MET A 69 10.21 4.05 -14.24
N TYR A 70 10.43 4.91 -13.25
CA TYR A 70 10.90 6.26 -13.46
C TYR A 70 12.31 6.28 -14.06
N GLU A 71 13.24 5.48 -13.51
CA GLU A 71 14.62 5.34 -14.04
C GLU A 71 14.64 4.80 -15.49
N GLU A 72 13.73 3.90 -15.84
CA GLU A 72 13.60 3.36 -17.20
C GLU A 72 13.04 4.38 -18.20
N GLN A 73 12.13 5.26 -17.77
CA GLN A 73 11.55 6.33 -18.60
C GLN A 73 12.47 7.54 -18.79
N MET A 74 13.47 7.71 -17.92
CA MET A 74 14.48 8.78 -18.04
C MET A 74 15.61 8.43 -19.01
N LYS A 75 15.71 7.17 -19.44
CA LYS A 75 16.65 6.73 -20.48
C LYS A 75 16.09 6.99 -21.87
#